data_AF-A0A661L9Z8-F1
#
_entry.id   AF-A0A661L9Z8-F1
#
_cell.length_a   1.000
_cell.length_b   1.000
_cell.length_c   1.000
_cell.angle_alpha   90.00
_cell.angle_beta   90.00
_cell.angle_gamma   90.00
#
_symmetry.space_group_name_H-M   'P 1'
#
loop_
_entity.id
_entity.type
_entity.pdbx_description
1 polymer ?
#
loop_
_entity_poly.entity_id
_entity_poly.type
_entity_poly.pdbx_seq_one_letter_code
_entity_poly.pdbx_strand_id
1 'polypeptide(L)'
;QGTVVEPVSLERQAISCINDDEIRELVRLAKIVEIHYGGIPQDVEWAISADYPFPGNVFFLQTRSVVGVKWESKYLDKSAGKSPADHIADLMVERLIG
;
A
#
# COMPACT_ATOMS: atom_id res chain seq x y z
N GLN A 1 31.12 7.13 1.39
CA GLN A 1 30.84 5.81 2.04
C GLN A 1 29.38 5.82 2.45
N GLY A 2 28.65 4.71 2.31
CA GLY A 2 27.18 4.72 2.36
C GLY A 2 26.50 3.85 3.42
N THR A 3 27.23 3.18 4.32
CA THR A 3 26.62 2.31 5.33
C THR A 3 27.51 2.20 6.57
N VAL A 4 26.89 2.25 7.75
CA VAL A 4 27.49 1.98 9.06
C VAL A 4 26.56 1.00 9.80
N VAL A 5 27.14 0.06 10.54
CA VAL A 5 26.39 -0.88 11.39
C VAL A 5 26.57 -0.46 12.83
N GLU A 6 25.48 -0.15 13.51
CA GLU A 6 25.48 0.24 14.93
C GLU A 6 24.43 -0.56 15.71
N PRO A 7 24.70 -0.93 16.97
CA PRO A 7 23.71 -1.56 17.82
C PRO A 7 22.59 -0.59 18.17
N VAL A 8 21.34 -1.06 18.12
CA VAL A 8 20.18 -0.31 18.60
C VAL A 8 20.20 -0.27 20.14
N SER A 9 19.93 0.88 20.76
CA SER A 9 19.91 0.99 22.22
C SER A 9 18.82 0.12 22.86
N LEU A 10 19.03 -0.33 24.10
CA LEU A 10 18.06 -1.20 24.81
C LEU A 10 16.68 -0.54 24.95
N GLU A 11 16.63 0.77 25.18
CA GLU A 11 15.38 1.54 25.26
C GLU A 11 14.61 1.48 23.94
N ARG A 12 15.29 1.67 22.81
CA ARG A 12 14.66 1.61 21.47
C ARG A 12 14.22 0.21 21.08
N GLN A 13 14.91 -0.83 21.56
CA GLN A 13 14.51 -2.22 21.36
C GLN A 13 13.20 -2.57 22.10
N ALA A 14 12.86 -1.81 23.15
CA ALA A 14 11.67 -2.04 23.99
C ALA A 14 10.41 -1.30 23.51
N ILE A 15 10.50 -0.54 22.42
CA ILE A 15 9.39 0.23 21.86
C ILE A 15 9.13 -0.14 20.39
N SER A 16 7.93 0.16 19.89
CA SER A 16 7.61 0.01 18.47
C SER A 16 8.45 0.95 17.59
N CYS A 17 8.85 0.47 16.42
CA CYS A 17 9.64 1.28 15.47
C CYS A 17 8.86 2.44 14.82
N ILE A 18 7.53 2.33 14.79
CA ILE A 18 6.61 3.29 14.18
C ILE A 18 5.36 3.44 15.07
N ASN A 19 4.68 4.57 14.96
CA ASN A 19 3.45 4.86 15.70
C ASN A 19 2.18 4.56 14.88
N ASP A 20 1.01 4.66 15.53
CA ASP A 20 -0.28 4.33 14.91
C ASP A 20 -0.64 5.21 13.70
N ASP A 21 -0.26 6.48 13.70
CA ASP A 21 -0.54 7.40 12.58
C ASP A 21 0.33 7.07 11.37
N GLU A 22 1.59 6.71 11.60
CA GLU A 22 2.49 6.21 10.57
C GLU A 22 1.98 4.89 9.98
N ILE A 23 1.44 3.99 10.80
CA ILE A 23 0.79 2.75 10.33
C ILE A 23 -0.40 3.07 9.44
N ARG A 24 -1.28 4.00 9.85
CA ARG A 24 -2.46 4.39 9.05
C ARG A 24 -2.06 4.95 7.69
N GLU A 25 -1.03 5.78 7.64
CA GLU A 25 -0.54 6.36 6.39
C GLU A 25 0.12 5.32 5.49
N LEU A 26 0.95 4.44 6.05
CA LEU A 26 1.52 3.30 5.32
C LEU A 26 0.42 2.43 4.70
N VAL A 27 -0.64 2.10 5.45
CA VAL A 27 -1.78 1.32 4.93
C VAL A 27 -2.53 2.07 3.82
N ARG A 28 -2.73 3.38 3.97
CA ARG A 28 -3.38 4.21 2.94
C ARG A 28 -2.59 4.18 1.64
N LEU A 29 -1.27 4.36 1.70
CA LEU A 29 -0.37 4.32 0.54
C LEU A 29 -0.29 2.90 -0.06
N ALA A 30 -0.22 1.86 0.78
CA ALA A 30 -0.16 0.46 0.32
C ALA A 30 -1.42 0.08 -0.48
N LYS A 31 -2.61 0.51 -0.04
CA LYS A 31 -3.86 0.30 -0.79
C LYS A 31 -3.85 0.98 -2.14
N ILE A 32 -3.31 2.20 -2.23
CA ILE A 32 -3.18 2.92 -3.51
C ILE A 32 -2.29 2.13 -4.46
N VAL A 33 -1.17 1.60 -3.96
CA VAL A 33 -0.26 0.76 -4.75
C VAL A 33 -0.93 -0.51 -5.23
N GLU A 34 -1.63 -1.24 -4.36
CA GLU A 34 -2.36 -2.44 -4.74
C GLU A 34 -3.41 -2.15 -5.83
N ILE A 35 -4.19 -1.07 -5.68
CA ILE A 35 -5.17 -0.63 -6.69
C ILE A 35 -4.47 -0.29 -8.01
N HIS A 36 -3.34 0.42 -7.97
CA HIS A 36 -2.58 0.79 -9.16
C HIS A 36 -2.13 -0.43 -9.97
N TYR A 37 -1.75 -1.52 -9.30
CA TYR A 37 -1.36 -2.79 -9.92
C TYR A 37 -2.54 -3.76 -10.13
N GLY A 38 -3.75 -3.24 -10.33
CA GLY A 38 -4.92 -4.05 -10.72
C GLY A 38 -5.52 -4.87 -9.59
N GLY A 39 -5.34 -4.45 -8.34
CA GLY A 39 -5.82 -5.18 -7.17
C GLY A 39 -5.01 -6.44 -6.86
N ILE A 40 -3.80 -6.57 -7.44
CA ILE A 40 -2.87 -7.66 -7.14
C ILE A 40 -2.10 -7.29 -5.85
N PRO A 41 -2.05 -8.17 -4.84
CA PRO A 41 -1.25 -7.94 -3.64
C PRO A 41 0.22 -7.67 -3.99
N GLN A 42 0.75 -6.57 -3.45
CA GLN A 42 2.15 -6.18 -3.63
C GLN A 42 2.95 -6.37 -2.33
N ASP A 43 4.20 -6.78 -2.48
CA ASP A 43 5.25 -6.70 -1.47
C ASP A 43 6.03 -5.39 -1.71
N VAL A 44 6.09 -4.54 -0.70
CA VAL A 44 6.55 -3.15 -0.80
C VAL A 44 7.65 -2.88 0.21
N GLU A 45 8.76 -2.33 -0.28
CA GLU A 45 9.80 -1.73 0.56
C GLU A 45 9.50 -0.25 0.77
N TRP A 46 9.59 0.21 2.02
CA TRP A 46 9.26 1.57 2.42
C TRP A 46 10.27 2.13 3.43
N ALA A 47 10.26 3.45 3.57
CA ALA A 47 11.04 4.16 4.58
C ALA A 47 10.25 5.36 5.13
N ILE A 48 10.51 5.72 6.38
CA ILE A 48 10.04 6.97 6.99
C ILE A 48 11.26 7.85 7.22
N SER A 49 11.29 9.02 6.58
CA SER A 49 12.38 9.96 6.74
C SER A 49 12.16 10.87 7.95
N ALA A 50 13.22 11.14 8.70
CA ALA A 50 13.21 12.14 9.76
C ALA A 50 13.36 13.58 9.23
N ASP A 51 13.74 13.74 7.96
CA ASP A 51 14.05 15.05 7.35
C ASP A 51 12.80 15.79 6.87
N TYR A 52 11.65 15.11 6.84
CA TYR A 52 10.39 15.65 6.34
C TYR A 52 9.28 15.54 7.40
N PRO A 53 8.29 16.45 7.39
CA PRO A 53 7.15 16.35 8.28
C PRO A 53 6.18 15.25 7.83
N PHE A 54 5.60 14.55 8.80
CA PHE A 54 4.46 13.66 8.55
C PHE A 54 3.26 14.45 8.00
N PRO A 55 2.48 13.91 7.03
CA PRO A 55 2.60 12.57 6.43
C PRO A 55 3.54 12.50 5.21
N GLY A 56 4.14 13.61 4.78
CA GLY A 56 4.97 13.69 3.57
C GLY A 56 6.34 12.99 3.69
N ASN A 57 6.60 12.31 4.79
CA ASN A 57 7.86 11.66 5.09
C ASN A 57 7.85 10.15 4.89
N VAL A 58 6.74 9.57 4.43
CA VAL A 58 6.61 8.14 4.11
C VAL A 58 6.89 7.92 2.62
N PHE A 59 7.93 7.14 2.32
CA PHE A 59 8.39 6.88 0.96
C PHE A 59 8.31 5.39 0.63
N PHE A 60 7.84 5.06 -0.57
CA PHE A 60 7.92 3.71 -1.12
C PHE A 60 9.13 3.63 -2.03
N LEU A 61 9.98 2.65 -1.79
CA LEU A 61 11.27 2.49 -2.45
C LEU A 61 11.18 1.49 -3.61
N GLN A 62 10.60 0.32 -3.35
CA GLN A 62 10.41 -0.76 -4.32
C GLN A 62 9.05 -1.44 -4.11
N THR A 63 8.52 -2.05 -5.16
CA THR A 63 7.28 -2.84 -5.11
C THR A 63 7.37 -4.01 -6.07
N ARG A 64 6.82 -5.16 -5.70
CA ARG A 64 6.71 -6.34 -6.56
C ARG A 64 5.46 -7.15 -6.23
N SER A 65 4.90 -7.84 -7.21
CA SER A 65 3.74 -8.70 -6.95
C SER A 65 4.12 -9.87 -6.05
N VAL A 66 3.24 -10.20 -5.11
CA VAL A 66 3.40 -11.40 -4.26
C VAL A 66 3.22 -12.65 -5.12
N VAL A 67 4.10 -13.64 -4.93
CA VAL A 67 4.04 -14.94 -5.60
C VAL A 67 3.82 -16.05 -4.58
N GLY A 68 3.23 -17.18 -5.01
CA GLY A 68 3.05 -18.36 -4.16
C GLY A 68 1.88 -18.28 -3.17
N VAL A 69 1.08 -17.21 -3.21
CA VAL A 69 -0.15 -17.07 -2.43
C VAL A 69 -1.36 -17.16 -3.37
N LYS A 70 -2.33 -18.01 -3.05
CA LYS A 70 -3.65 -17.97 -3.69
C LYS A 70 -4.43 -16.83 -3.05
N TRP A 71 -4.75 -15.82 -3.82
CA TRP A 71 -5.56 -14.69 -3.38
C TRP A 71 -6.82 -14.62 -4.24
N GLU A 72 -7.97 -14.44 -3.59
CA GLU A 72 -9.21 -14.16 -4.28
C GLU A 72 -9.22 -12.69 -4.69
N SER A 73 -9.10 -12.45 -5.99
CA SER A 73 -9.26 -11.10 -6.50
C SER A 73 -10.73 -10.74 -6.53
N LYS A 74 -11.16 -9.93 -5.56
CA LYS A 74 -12.49 -9.28 -5.61
C LYS A 74 -12.64 -8.34 -6.81
N TYR A 75 -11.53 -8.00 -7.48
CA TYR A 75 -11.46 -7.10 -8.63
C TYR A 75 -11.26 -7.80 -9.98
N LEU A 76 -10.74 -9.04 -10.02
CA LEU A 76 -10.66 -9.84 -11.25
C LEU A 76 -11.92 -10.71 -11.45
N ASP A 77 -12.73 -10.96 -10.40
CA ASP A 77 -13.91 -11.84 -10.46
C ASP A 77 -15.26 -11.12 -10.31
N LYS A 78 -15.46 -10.03 -11.07
CA LYS A 78 -16.81 -9.49 -11.37
C LYS A 78 -17.03 -9.12 -12.84
N SER A 79 -16.07 -9.42 -13.72
CA SER A 79 -16.13 -9.15 -15.16
C SER A 79 -16.12 -10.40 -16.02
N ALA A 80 -16.23 -11.61 -15.44
CA ALA A 80 -16.58 -12.80 -16.19
C ALA A 80 -18.08 -12.77 -16.55
N GLY A 81 -18.49 -11.82 -17.40
CA GLY A 81 -19.86 -11.71 -17.92
C GLY A 81 -20.43 -10.30 -18.06
N LYS A 82 -19.74 -9.25 -17.59
CA LYS A 82 -20.21 -7.87 -17.77
C LYS A 82 -19.59 -7.24 -19.02
N SER A 83 -20.43 -6.71 -19.88
CA SER A 83 -20.00 -6.01 -21.09
C SER A 83 -19.29 -4.70 -20.72
N PRO A 84 -18.45 -4.14 -21.61
CA PRO A 84 -17.84 -2.82 -21.39
C PRO A 84 -18.86 -1.71 -21.07
N ALA A 85 -20.11 -1.85 -21.54
CA ALA A 85 -21.19 -0.90 -21.24
C ALA A 85 -21.66 -0.99 -19.78
N ASP A 86 -21.72 -2.20 -19.21
CA ASP A 86 -22.09 -2.41 -17.81
C ASP A 86 -21.06 -1.79 -16.87
N HIS A 87 -19.78 -1.83 -17.27
CA HIS A 87 -18.70 -1.20 -16.49
C HIS A 87 -18.79 0.34 -16.49
N ILE A 88 -19.17 0.95 -17.62
CA ILE A 88 -19.38 2.40 -17.71
C ILE A 88 -20.60 2.82 -16.89
N ALA A 89 -21.68 2.03 -16.89
CA ALA A 89 -22.86 2.30 -16.08
C ALA A 89 -22.56 2.24 -14.58
N ASP A 90 -21.81 1.23 -14.12
CA ASP A 90 -21.41 1.10 -12.71
C ASP A 90 -20.56 2.31 -12.27
N LEU A 91 -19.61 2.75 -13.10
CA LEU A 91 -18.79 3.95 -12.83
C LEU A 91 -19.61 5.25 -12.78
N MET A 92 -20.66 5.37 -13.61
CA MET A 92 -21.53 6.54 -13.59
C MET A 92 -22.47 6.56 -12.38
N VAL A 93 -22.92 5.38 -11.93
CA VAL A 93 -23.75 5.24 -10.73
C VAL A 93 -22.93 5.61 -9.50
N GLU A 94 -21.72 5.06 -9.32
CA GLU A 94 -20.86 5.38 -8.17
C GLU A 94 -20.57 6.89 -8.05
N ARG A 95 -20.53 7.62 -9.17
CA ARG A 95 -20.32 9.08 -9.22
C ARG A 95 -21.56 9.92 -8.87
N LEU A 96 -22.76 9.34 -8.93
CA LEU A 96 -24.03 10.05 -8.69
C LEU A 96 -24.57 9.85 -7.27
N ILE A 97 -24.13 8.81 -6.58
CA ILE A 97 -24.55 8.48 -5.21
C ILE A 97 -23.43 8.64 -4.16
N GLY A 98 -22.23 9.06 -4.57
CA GLY A 98 -21.15 9.55 -3.69
C GLY A 98 -21.02 11.06 -3.76
#